data_AF-A0A7V6RLC7-F1
#
_entry.id   AF-A0A7V6RLC7-F1
#
_cell.length_a   1.000
_cell.length_b   1.000
_cell.length_c   1.000
_cell.angle_alpha   90.00
_cell.angle_beta   90.00
_cell.angle_gamma   90.00
#
_symmetry.space_group_name_H-M   'P 1'
#
loop_
_entity.id
_entity.type
_entity.pdbx_description
1 polymer ?
#
loop_
_entity_poly.entity_id
_entity_poly.type
_entity_poly.pdbx_seq_one_letter_code
_entity_poly.pdbx_strand_id
1 'polypeptide(L)'
;MKISWKILDCCWIGQDILKADQTFSDAQLLKEAQEELDRAYELFSSVVDKDLVDYTIYSMNAVERRYAYILRQIKEARLSQKDELDRLLQERS
;
A
#
# COMPACT_ATOMS: atom_id res chain seq x y z
N MET A 1 3.06 -50.90 -22.33
CA MET A 1 1.70 -50.32 -22.23
C MET A 1 1.77 -49.13 -21.29
N LYS A 2 1.43 -47.93 -21.78
CA LYS A 2 1.56 -46.67 -21.05
C LYS A 2 0.46 -46.59 -19.99
N ILE A 3 0.88 -46.43 -18.73
CA ILE A 3 -0.04 -46.15 -17.61
C ILE A 3 -0.37 -44.66 -17.72
N SER A 4 -1.64 -44.35 -18.02
CA SER A 4 -2.15 -43.00 -18.09
C SER A 4 -2.25 -42.43 -16.67
N TRP A 5 -1.49 -41.39 -16.37
CA TRP A 5 -1.51 -40.75 -15.06
C TRP A 5 -2.78 -39.93 -14.92
N LYS A 6 -3.42 -40.20 -13.77
CA LYS A 6 -4.58 -39.55 -13.19
C LYS A 6 -4.39 -38.03 -13.13
N ILE A 7 -5.48 -37.32 -13.47
CA ILE A 7 -6.03 -36.15 -12.77
C ILE A 7 -5.12 -35.67 -11.62
N LEU A 8 -4.38 -34.58 -11.82
CA LEU A 8 -3.77 -33.78 -10.74
C LEU A 8 -3.20 -32.45 -11.25
N ASP A 9 -4.00 -31.67 -11.99
CA ASP A 9 -3.67 -30.25 -12.27
C ASP A 9 -4.91 -29.36 -12.07
N CYS A 10 -5.61 -29.56 -10.95
CA CYS A 10 -6.57 -28.59 -10.42
C CYS A 10 -6.05 -28.03 -9.09
N CYS A 11 -4.89 -27.37 -9.08
CA CYS A 11 -4.56 -26.38 -8.05
C CYS A 11 -3.37 -25.50 -8.49
N TRP A 12 -3.58 -24.66 -9.50
CA TRP A 12 -2.60 -23.62 -9.90
C TRP A 12 -3.26 -22.24 -10.01
N ILE A 13 -4.35 -21.98 -9.29
CA ILE A 13 -5.01 -20.66 -9.24
C ILE A 13 -5.32 -20.23 -7.79
N GLY A 14 -4.48 -20.64 -6.84
CA GLY A 14 -4.73 -20.41 -5.41
C GLY A 14 -3.98 -19.23 -4.78
N GLN A 15 -2.90 -18.74 -5.38
CA GLN A 15 -1.98 -17.80 -4.69
C GLN A 15 -2.02 -16.35 -5.21
N ASP A 16 -2.52 -16.10 -6.43
CA ASP A 16 -2.50 -14.74 -7.00
C ASP A 16 -3.71 -13.88 -6.58
N ILE A 17 -4.81 -14.49 -6.13
CA ILE A 17 -6.04 -13.78 -5.75
C ILE A 17 -5.85 -12.98 -4.45
N LEU A 18 -5.06 -13.50 -3.50
CA LEU A 18 -4.80 -12.84 -2.21
C LEU A 18 -3.87 -11.63 -2.32
N LYS A 19 -2.94 -11.63 -3.29
CA LYS A 19 -1.99 -10.51 -3.49
C LYS A 19 -2.66 -9.31 -4.18
N ALA A 20 -3.58 -9.57 -5.11
CA ALA A 20 -4.33 -8.51 -5.77
C ALA A 20 -5.22 -7.71 -4.80
N ASP A 21 -5.84 -8.39 -3.83
CA ASP A 21 -6.69 -7.78 -2.80
C ASP A 21 -5.90 -6.80 -1.90
N GLN A 22 -4.69 -7.20 -1.48
CA GLN A 22 -3.81 -6.35 -0.67
C GLN A 22 -3.38 -5.08 -1.43
N THR A 23 -3.06 -5.19 -2.74
CA THR A 23 -2.66 -4.03 -3.55
C THR A 23 -3.79 -3.04 -3.80
N PHE A 24 -5.03 -3.53 -3.91
CA PHE A 24 -6.21 -2.69 -4.06
C PHE A 24 -6.49 -1.92 -2.76
N SER A 25 -6.34 -2.59 -1.61
CA SER A 25 -6.46 -1.98 -0.29
C SER A 25 -5.41 -0.87 -0.05
N ASP A 26 -4.13 -1.14 -0.37
CA ASP A 26 -3.05 -0.15 -0.20
C ASP A 26 -3.25 1.11 -1.06
N ALA A 27 -3.76 0.94 -2.29
CA ALA A 27 -4.03 2.04 -3.20
C ALA A 27 -5.19 2.93 -2.70
N GLN A 28 -6.23 2.32 -2.12
CA GLN A 28 -7.33 3.04 -1.50
C GLN A 28 -6.88 3.83 -0.27
N LEU A 29 -6.13 3.19 0.62
CA LEU A 29 -5.54 3.83 1.81
C LEU A 29 -4.67 5.03 1.45
N LEU A 30 -3.86 4.92 0.40
CA LEU A 30 -3.01 6.01 -0.06
C LEU A 30 -3.84 7.17 -0.62
N LYS A 31 -4.88 6.85 -1.40
CA LYS A 31 -5.80 7.85 -1.96
C LYS A 31 -6.52 8.62 -0.86
N GLU A 32 -7.05 7.93 0.14
CA GLU A 32 -7.71 8.56 1.29
C GLU A 32 -6.76 9.50 2.04
N ALA A 33 -5.53 9.05 2.29
CA ALA A 33 -4.52 9.86 2.96
C ALA A 33 -4.11 11.09 2.12
N GLN A 34 -4.09 10.97 0.79
CA GLN A 34 -3.84 12.08 -0.11
C GLN A 34 -4.98 13.09 -0.11
N GLU A 35 -6.23 12.63 -0.20
CA GLU A 35 -7.40 13.53 -0.11
C GLU A 35 -7.46 14.26 1.23
N GLU A 36 -7.03 13.61 2.32
CA GLU A 36 -6.96 14.25 3.65
C GLU A 36 -5.86 15.30 3.73
N LEU A 37 -4.73 15.06 3.07
CA LEU A 37 -3.63 16.00 2.95
C LEU A 37 -4.07 17.23 2.15
N ASP A 38 -4.72 17.04 1.01
CA ASP A 38 -5.27 18.13 0.19
C ASP A 38 -6.26 18.98 1.00
N ARG A 39 -7.17 18.34 1.76
CA ARG A 39 -8.09 19.05 2.67
C ARG A 39 -7.36 19.85 3.76
N ALA A 40 -6.27 19.34 4.31
CA ALA A 40 -5.48 20.05 5.32
C ALA A 40 -4.80 21.30 4.73
N TYR A 41 -4.30 21.20 3.49
CA TYR A 41 -3.75 22.34 2.76
C TYR A 41 -4.83 23.40 2.44
N GLU A 42 -6.01 22.97 2.00
CA GLU A 42 -7.15 23.86 1.79
C GLU A 42 -7.56 24.57 3.09
N LEU A 43 -7.62 23.82 4.19
CA LEU A 43 -7.94 24.36 5.51
C LEU A 43 -6.93 25.45 5.90
N PHE A 44 -5.63 25.17 5.80
CA PHE A 44 -4.58 26.14 6.09
C PHE A 44 -4.71 27.39 5.20
N SER A 45 -4.97 27.22 3.90
CA SER A 45 -5.16 28.35 2.98
C SER A 45 -6.41 29.18 3.27
N SER A 46 -7.44 28.59 3.88
CA SER A 46 -8.71 29.26 4.19
C SER A 46 -8.71 29.98 5.53
N VAL A 47 -7.74 29.69 6.40
CA VAL A 47 -7.67 30.25 7.75
C VAL A 47 -7.24 31.72 7.71
N VAL A 48 -8.18 32.58 8.08
CA VAL A 48 -7.97 34.03 8.24
C VAL A 48 -7.68 34.40 9.70
N ASP A 49 -8.11 33.55 10.63
CA ASP A 49 -7.95 33.76 12.06
C ASP A 49 -6.55 33.37 12.54
N LYS A 50 -5.85 34.32 13.16
CA LYS A 50 -4.48 34.15 13.67
C LYS A 50 -4.40 33.13 14.79
N ASP A 51 -5.46 32.96 15.59
CA ASP A 51 -5.45 32.03 16.72
C ASP A 51 -5.60 30.57 16.27
N LEU A 52 -6.05 30.35 15.02
CA LEU A 52 -6.21 29.03 14.40
C LEU A 52 -4.99 28.58 13.57
N VAL A 53 -4.04 29.48 13.32
CA VAL A 53 -2.85 29.18 12.51
C VAL A 53 -2.04 28.04 13.12
N ASP A 54 -1.77 28.08 14.42
CA ASP A 54 -0.99 27.02 15.09
C ASP A 54 -1.70 25.66 15.05
N TYR A 55 -3.03 25.66 15.22
CA TYR A 55 -3.85 24.45 15.12
C TYR A 55 -3.76 23.84 13.70
N THR A 56 -3.89 24.69 12.67
CA THR A 56 -3.89 24.23 11.28
C THR A 56 -2.52 23.74 10.84
N ILE A 57 -1.43 24.36 11.30
CA ILE A 57 -0.06 23.88 11.11
C ILE A 57 0.13 22.51 11.78
N TYR A 58 -0.35 22.35 13.01
CA TYR A 58 -0.24 21.06 13.71
C TYR A 58 -1.02 19.96 12.98
N SER A 59 -2.25 20.27 12.57
CA SER A 59 -3.11 19.34 11.83
C SER A 59 -2.47 18.93 10.50
N MET A 60 -1.98 19.88 9.71
CA MET A 60 -1.29 19.62 8.44
C MET A 60 -0.07 18.71 8.63
N ASN A 61 0.79 19.02 9.59
CA ASN A 61 1.96 18.20 9.92
C ASN A 61 1.58 16.77 10.35
N ALA A 62 0.48 16.61 11.09
CA ALA A 62 0.01 15.29 11.52
C ALA A 62 -0.45 14.45 10.31
N VAL A 63 -1.17 15.06 9.37
CA VAL A 63 -1.63 14.39 8.14
C VAL A 63 -0.45 14.03 7.23
N GLU A 64 0.52 14.93 7.05
CA GLU A 64 1.74 14.66 6.28
C GLU A 64 2.52 13.47 6.84
N ARG A 65 2.68 13.40 8.16
CA ARG A 65 3.35 12.27 8.83
C ARG A 65 2.59 10.97 8.62
N ARG A 66 1.26 10.99 8.66
CA ARG A 66 0.43 9.81 8.40
C ARG A 66 0.57 9.33 6.95
N TYR A 67 0.54 10.25 5.98
CA TYR A 67 0.74 9.93 4.57
C TYR A 67 2.13 9.32 4.32
N ALA A 68 3.19 9.92 4.86
CA ALA A 68 4.55 9.41 4.75
C ALA A 68 4.72 8.02 5.38
N TYR A 69 4.06 7.77 6.52
CA TYR A 69 4.05 6.47 7.17
C TYR A 69 3.40 5.39 6.29
N ILE A 70 2.23 5.67 5.71
CA ILE A 70 1.53 4.74 4.82
C ILE A 70 2.38 4.40 3.59
N LEU A 71 2.97 5.42 2.94
CA LEU A 71 3.88 5.21 1.82
C LEU A 71 5.07 4.31 2.18
N ARG A 72 5.64 4.52 3.36
CA ARG A 72 6.77 3.73 3.82
C ARG A 72 6.38 2.27 4.04
N GLN A 73 5.24 2.01 4.66
CA GLN A 73 4.74 0.64 4.85
C GLN A 73 4.50 -0.09 3.53
N ILE A 74 3.85 0.56 2.56
CA ILE A 74 3.60 -0.02 1.24
C ILE A 74 4.94 -0.34 0.53
N LYS A 75 5.91 0.57 0.63
CA LYS A 75 7.25 0.35 0.05
C LYS A 75 7.98 -0.82 0.70
N GLU A 76 7.97 -0.91 2.03
CA GLU A 76 8.61 -2.00 2.78
C GLU A 76 7.96 -3.36 2.47
N ALA A 77 6.63 -3.40 2.35
CA ALA A 77 5.90 -4.60 1.95
C ALA A 77 6.27 -5.06 0.53
N ARG A 78 6.37 -4.13 -0.43
CA ARG A 78 6.77 -4.44 -1.82
C ARG A 78 8.22 -4.88 -1.94
N LEU A 79 9.12 -4.27 -1.19
CA LEU A 79 10.53 -4.67 -1.16
C LEU A 79 10.68 -6.10 -0.59
N SER A 80 9.98 -6.40 0.50
CA SER A 80 10.00 -7.75 1.10
C SER A 80 9.50 -8.82 0.12
N GLN A 81 8.44 -8.53 -0.64
CA GLN A 81 7.93 -9.45 -1.67
C GLN A 81 8.92 -9.66 -2.82
N LYS A 82 9.62 -8.59 -3.23
CA LYS A 82 10.64 -8.67 -4.29
C LYS A 82 11.83 -9.53 -3.83
N ASP A 83 12.31 -9.31 -2.61
CA ASP A 83 13.44 -10.07 -2.06
C ASP A 83 13.10 -11.56 -1.95
N GLU A 84 11.86 -11.89 -1.57
CA GLU A 84 11.38 -13.28 -1.53
C GLU A 84 11.32 -13.89 -2.95
N LEU A 85 10.80 -13.14 -3.92
CA LEU A 85 10.76 -13.58 -5.31
C LEU A 85 12.16 -13.85 -5.87
N ASP A 86 13.12 -12.96 -5.61
CA ASP A 86 14.51 -13.10 -6.08
C ASP A 86 15.19 -14.34 -5.47
N ARG A 87 14.91 -14.66 -4.20
CA ARG A 87 15.38 -15.91 -3.56
C ARG A 87 14.80 -17.15 -4.22
N LEU A 88 13.49 -17.17 -4.46
CA LEU A 88 12.81 -18.30 -5.11
C LEU A 88 13.30 -18.53 -6.54
N LEU A 89 13.63 -17.46 -7.27
CA LEU A 89 14.23 -17.56 -8.59
C LEU A 89 15.66 -18.13 -8.52
N GLN A 90 16.42 -17.77 -7.49
CA GLN A 90 17.79 -18.27 -7.31
C GLN A 90 17.85 -19.74 -6.88
N GLU A 91 16.85 -20.25 -6.17
CA GLU A 91 16.75 -21.68 -5.79
C GLU A 91 16.33 -22.60 -6.95
N ARG A 92 15.75 -22.06 -8.03
CA ARG A 92 15.34 -22.82 -9.21
C ARG A 92 16.39 -22.87 -10.34
N SER A 93 17.49 -22.15 -10.20
CA SER A 93 18.63 -22.14 -11.15
C SER A 93 19.74 -23.08 -10.71
#